data_AF-A0A950VNW5-F1
#
_entry.id   AF-A0A950VNW5-F1
#
_cell.length_a   1.000
_cell.length_b   1.000
_cell.length_c   1.000
_cell.angle_alpha   90.00
_cell.angle_beta   90.00
_cell.angle_gamma   90.00
#
_symmetry.space_group_name_H-M   'P 1'
#
loop_
_entity.id
_entity.type
_entity.pdbx_description
1 polymer ?
#
loop_
_entity_poly.entity_id
_entity_poly.type
_entity_poly.pdbx_seq_one_letter_code
_entity_poly.pdbx_strand_id
1 'polypeptide(L)'
;MSLCEVALATRNTEFYGNRVFDPAALESMRPSLRPMAVPWPRVFEVALERGLRFTTADMVQDPDKALLVAYDWTPDAERLIAQGARAAVLVSFEPPLIAWSLYYNLRTISERFRHVFMFDGARERVAPTTRFHPLFFPQPCPPPRPTGRPWTRRRFMAMVNSNKALPRSTDLARWFDRPREVSFKRQLAALRYRPINRERYSARMKVIQAFSVRDDFDLY
;
A
#
# COMPACT_ATOMS: atom_id res chain seq x y z
N MET A 1 11.83 31.05 -11.47
CA MET A 1 10.50 30.65 -10.95
C MET A 1 10.73 29.62 -9.85
N SER A 2 10.10 29.78 -8.69
CA SER A 2 10.18 28.75 -7.63
C SER A 2 9.41 27.51 -8.09
N LEU A 3 10.03 26.33 -8.00
CA LEU A 3 9.37 25.07 -8.33
C LEU A 3 8.24 24.81 -7.33
N CYS A 4 7.09 24.32 -7.81
CA CYS A 4 6.02 23.89 -6.92
C CYS A 4 6.48 22.64 -6.14
N GLU A 5 6.38 22.69 -4.81
CA GLU A 5 6.79 21.59 -3.94
C GLU A 5 5.71 20.51 -3.89
N VAL A 6 6.14 19.24 -3.96
CA VAL A 6 5.29 18.07 -3.81
C VAL A 6 5.77 17.26 -2.63
N ALA A 7 4.93 17.13 -1.62
CA ALA A 7 5.20 16.42 -0.38
C ALA A 7 4.73 14.97 -0.45
N LEU A 8 5.63 14.02 -0.21
CA LEU A 8 5.31 12.60 -0.04
C LEU A 8 5.14 12.27 1.45
N ALA A 9 3.90 12.10 1.90
CA ALA A 9 3.59 11.62 3.24
C ALA A 9 3.51 10.09 3.24
N THR A 10 4.24 9.44 4.14
CA THR A 10 4.36 7.97 4.21
C THR A 10 4.53 7.51 5.65
N ARG A 11 4.19 6.25 5.94
CA ARG A 11 4.45 5.63 7.25
C ARG A 11 5.81 4.93 7.31
N ASN A 12 6.50 4.80 6.19
CA ASN A 12 7.80 4.14 6.10
C ASN A 12 8.89 5.14 6.46
N THR A 13 9.36 5.13 7.71
CA THR A 13 10.42 6.04 8.20
C THR A 13 11.74 5.86 7.46
N GLU A 14 11.99 4.69 6.87
CA GLU A 14 13.11 4.47 5.95
C GLU A 14 13.08 5.44 4.75
N PHE A 15 11.92 5.97 4.36
CA PHE A 15 11.78 6.92 3.25
C PHE A 15 12.18 8.35 3.61
N TYR A 16 12.11 8.71 4.90
CA TYR A 16 12.30 10.08 5.40
C TYR A 16 13.67 10.68 5.02
N GLY A 17 13.76 12.00 5.06
CA GLY A 17 14.94 12.74 4.61
C GLY A 17 15.25 12.49 3.13
N ASN A 18 14.22 12.38 2.28
CA ASN A 18 14.34 12.11 0.84
C ASN A 18 15.05 10.79 0.46
N ARG A 19 15.31 9.89 1.40
CA ARG A 19 15.98 8.59 1.13
C ARG A 19 15.24 7.72 0.11
N VAL A 20 13.92 7.85 -0.01
CA VAL A 20 13.15 7.10 -1.01
C VAL A 20 13.44 7.51 -2.46
N PHE A 21 14.06 8.68 -2.67
CA PHE A 21 14.46 9.16 -3.99
C PHE A 21 15.94 8.88 -4.30
N ASP A 22 16.71 8.38 -3.33
CA ASP A 22 18.13 8.06 -3.48
C ASP A 22 18.32 6.56 -3.76
N PRO A 23 18.80 6.18 -4.97
CA PRO A 23 19.07 4.78 -5.31
C PRO A 23 20.00 4.07 -4.33
N ALA A 24 21.00 4.76 -3.77
CA ALA A 24 21.94 4.16 -2.81
C ALA A 24 21.22 3.81 -1.50
N ALA A 25 20.35 4.70 -1.01
CA ALA A 25 19.53 4.43 0.16
C ALA A 25 18.58 3.24 -0.07
N LEU A 26 18.00 3.11 -1.27
CA LEU A 26 17.10 1.99 -1.61
C LEU A 26 17.77 0.62 -1.51
N GLU A 27 19.06 0.51 -1.84
CA GLU A 27 19.81 -0.75 -1.71
C GLU A 27 19.93 -1.21 -0.26
N SER A 28 20.00 -0.26 0.67
CA SER A 28 20.08 -0.52 2.11
C SER A 28 18.73 -0.76 2.79
N MET A 29 17.61 -0.52 2.10
CA MET A 29 16.27 -0.72 2.68
C MET A 29 15.94 -2.18 2.90
N ARG A 30 15.08 -2.46 3.88
CA ARG A 30 14.64 -3.83 4.15
C ARG A 30 14.02 -4.47 2.89
N PRO A 31 14.28 -5.76 2.59
CA PRO A 31 13.83 -6.39 1.35
C PRO A 31 12.32 -6.32 1.11
N SER A 32 11.51 -6.35 2.18
CA SER A 32 10.05 -6.24 2.09
C SER A 32 9.55 -4.85 1.68
N LEU A 33 10.35 -3.80 1.85
CA LEU A 33 10.00 -2.42 1.53
C LEU A 33 10.47 -2.01 0.13
N ARG A 34 11.59 -2.58 -0.35
CA ARG A 34 12.17 -2.24 -1.66
C ARG A 34 11.16 -2.21 -2.82
N PRO A 35 10.27 -3.22 -3.02
CA PRO A 35 9.31 -3.18 -4.13
C PRO A 35 8.36 -1.96 -4.10
N MET A 36 8.06 -1.46 -2.91
CA MET A 36 7.24 -0.28 -2.69
C MET A 36 8.00 1.04 -2.86
N ALA A 37 9.34 0.98 -2.74
CA ALA A 37 10.22 2.13 -2.86
C ALA A 37 10.68 2.38 -4.32
N VAL A 38 10.88 1.30 -5.08
CA VAL A 38 11.39 1.30 -6.46
C VAL A 38 10.70 2.27 -7.43
N PRO A 39 9.38 2.51 -7.38
CA PRO A 39 8.74 3.45 -8.29
C PRO A 39 9.12 4.92 -8.05
N TRP A 40 9.50 5.29 -6.83
CA TRP A 40 9.63 6.68 -6.42
C TRP A 40 10.80 7.46 -7.06
N PRO A 41 11.99 6.88 -7.30
CA PRO A 41 13.03 7.56 -8.09
C PRO A 41 12.53 7.99 -9.47
N ARG A 42 11.79 7.13 -10.17
CA ARG A 42 11.25 7.50 -11.49
C ARG A 42 10.17 8.58 -11.38
N VAL A 43 9.33 8.53 -10.35
CA VAL A 43 8.35 9.61 -10.06
C VAL A 43 9.07 10.93 -9.79
N PHE A 44 10.17 10.90 -9.03
CA PHE A 44 10.99 12.06 -8.71
C PHE A 44 11.60 12.69 -9.97
N GLU A 45 12.20 11.88 -10.85
CA GLU A 45 12.75 12.33 -12.14
C GLU A 45 11.67 12.99 -13.00
N VAL A 46 10.53 12.31 -13.20
CA VAL A 46 9.41 12.83 -14.01
C VAL A 46 8.83 14.11 -13.42
N ALA A 47 8.78 14.23 -12.09
CA ALA A 47 8.34 15.45 -11.43
C ALA A 47 9.31 16.61 -11.69
N LEU A 48 10.62 16.35 -11.61
CA LEU A 48 11.66 17.33 -11.89
C LEU A 48 11.60 17.83 -13.34
N GLU A 49 11.42 16.91 -14.31
CA GLU A 49 11.19 17.22 -15.73
C GLU A 49 9.97 18.14 -15.95
N ARG A 50 8.99 18.10 -15.03
CA ARG A 50 7.75 18.90 -15.05
C ARG A 50 7.83 20.18 -14.22
N GLY A 51 9.01 20.54 -13.70
CA GLY A 51 9.16 21.74 -12.87
C GLY A 51 8.56 21.60 -11.47
N LEU A 52 8.46 20.37 -10.96
CA LEU A 52 8.00 20.07 -9.60
C LEU A 52 9.19 19.60 -8.75
N ARG A 53 9.23 20.02 -7.49
CA ARG A 53 10.23 19.57 -6.52
C ARG A 53 9.59 18.58 -5.56
N PHE A 54 9.90 17.30 -5.72
CA PHE A 54 9.44 16.28 -4.76
C PHE A 54 10.29 16.30 -3.48
N THR A 55 9.64 16.17 -2.34
CA THR A 55 10.28 16.04 -1.03
C THR A 55 9.45 15.12 -0.14
N THR A 56 10.04 14.52 0.88
CA THR A 56 9.30 13.78 1.90
C THR A 56 8.63 14.73 2.88
N ALA A 57 7.49 14.32 3.45
CA ALA A 57 6.65 15.20 4.27
C ALA A 57 7.33 15.77 5.53
N ASP A 58 8.40 15.13 6.01
CA ASP A 58 9.24 15.59 7.11
C ASP A 58 10.16 16.77 6.73
N MET A 59 10.35 17.02 5.44
CA MET A 59 11.26 18.04 4.91
C MET A 59 10.54 19.30 4.40
N VAL A 60 9.20 19.30 4.38
CA VAL A 60 8.38 20.42 3.88
C VAL A 60 8.48 21.62 4.83
N GLN A 61 8.82 22.80 4.28
CA GLN A 61 8.93 24.04 5.05
C GLN A 61 7.67 24.92 4.93
N ASP A 62 7.06 24.96 3.74
CA ASP A 62 5.88 25.79 3.42
C ASP A 62 4.69 24.90 3.01
N PRO A 63 3.96 24.29 3.98
CA PRO A 63 2.88 23.36 3.65
C PRO A 63 1.77 23.95 2.78
N ASP A 64 1.41 25.22 2.96
CA ASP A 64 0.33 25.92 2.23
C ASP A 64 0.60 26.08 0.72
N LYS A 65 1.87 25.99 0.32
CA LYS A 65 2.33 26.02 -1.08
C LYS A 65 2.57 24.63 -1.67
N ALA A 66 2.48 23.58 -0.86
CA ALA A 66 2.80 22.22 -1.27
C ALA A 66 1.57 21.48 -1.83
N LEU A 67 1.82 20.64 -2.84
CA LEU A 67 0.92 19.56 -3.24
C LEU A 67 1.21 18.32 -2.40
N LEU A 68 0.19 17.65 -1.88
CA LEU A 68 0.36 16.45 -1.07
C LEU A 68 0.09 15.18 -1.88
N VAL A 69 1.05 14.26 -1.82
CA VAL A 69 0.91 12.84 -2.18
C VAL A 69 0.93 12.03 -0.88
N ALA A 70 -0.22 11.49 -0.50
CA ALA A 70 -0.35 10.62 0.65
C ALA A 70 -0.17 9.15 0.21
N TYR A 71 0.95 8.54 0.59
CA TYR A 71 1.16 7.11 0.53
C TYR A 71 0.63 6.48 1.83
N ASP A 72 -0.55 5.88 1.72
CA ASP A 72 -1.49 5.56 2.79
C ASP A 72 -2.06 6.81 3.45
N TRP A 73 -2.88 6.62 4.49
CA TRP A 73 -3.32 7.70 5.37
C TRP A 73 -2.41 7.81 6.58
N THR A 74 -1.75 8.95 6.76
CA THR A 74 -0.67 9.13 7.75
C THR A 74 -0.87 10.39 8.60
N PRO A 75 -0.31 10.43 9.82
CA PRO A 75 -0.34 11.66 10.63
C PRO A 75 0.33 12.86 9.92
N ASP A 76 1.37 12.62 9.12
CA ASP A 76 2.00 13.67 8.31
C ASP A 76 1.06 14.20 7.23
N ALA A 77 0.26 13.35 6.59
CA ALA A 77 -0.75 13.78 5.63
C ALA A 77 -1.84 14.62 6.32
N GLU A 78 -2.31 14.21 7.49
CA GLU A 78 -3.26 14.98 8.31
C GLU A 78 -2.70 16.36 8.68
N ARG A 79 -1.47 16.38 9.20
CA ARG A 79 -0.76 17.61 9.60
C ARG A 79 -0.60 18.56 8.41
N LEU A 80 -0.10 18.09 7.28
CA LEU A 80 0.13 18.93 6.11
C LEU A 80 -1.18 19.50 5.55
N ILE A 81 -2.25 18.70 5.46
CA ILE A 81 -3.57 19.21 5.05
C ILE A 81 -4.08 20.27 6.02
N ALA A 82 -3.94 20.05 7.33
CA ALA A 82 -4.34 21.04 8.34
C ALA A 82 -3.52 22.34 8.25
N GLN A 83 -2.29 22.28 7.74
CA GLN A 83 -1.41 23.43 7.49
C GLN A 83 -1.62 24.06 6.11
N GLY A 84 -2.62 23.62 5.34
CA GLY A 84 -2.99 24.23 4.06
C GLY A 84 -2.48 23.53 2.81
N ALA A 85 -1.77 22.41 2.93
CA ALA A 85 -1.31 21.65 1.78
C ALA A 85 -2.48 21.15 0.93
N ARG A 86 -2.33 21.25 -0.39
CA ARG A 86 -3.36 20.84 -1.35
C ARG A 86 -3.26 19.35 -1.60
N ALA A 87 -4.23 18.59 -1.09
CA ALA A 87 -4.32 17.15 -1.29
C ALA A 87 -4.52 16.76 -2.77
N ALA A 88 -3.43 16.30 -3.41
CA ALA A 88 -3.41 16.01 -4.84
C ALA A 88 -3.66 14.52 -5.11
N VAL A 89 -2.89 13.64 -4.46
CA VAL A 89 -2.92 12.20 -4.69
C VAL A 89 -2.99 11.42 -3.40
N LEU A 90 -3.89 10.44 -3.34
CA LEU A 90 -3.89 9.37 -2.35
C LEU A 90 -3.54 8.05 -3.04
N VAL A 91 -2.55 7.33 -2.54
CA VAL A 91 -2.13 6.02 -3.07
C VAL A 91 -1.95 5.05 -1.92
N SER A 92 -2.39 3.81 -2.08
CA SER A 92 -2.17 2.76 -1.07
C SER A 92 -1.86 1.43 -1.74
N PHE A 93 -0.65 0.93 -1.48
CA PHE A 93 -0.22 -0.42 -1.85
C PHE A 93 -0.57 -1.45 -0.76
N GLU A 94 -1.13 -1.01 0.35
CA GLU A 94 -1.46 -1.85 1.49
C GLU A 94 -2.89 -2.39 1.39
N PRO A 95 -3.14 -3.66 1.77
CA PRO A 95 -4.48 -4.20 1.82
C PRO A 95 -5.26 -3.64 3.03
N PRO A 96 -6.59 -3.79 3.05
CA PRO A 96 -7.46 -3.37 4.16
C PRO A 96 -7.02 -3.86 5.54
N LEU A 97 -6.36 -5.00 5.59
CA LEU A 97 -5.85 -5.60 6.82
C LEU A 97 -4.84 -4.70 7.55
N ILE A 98 -3.98 -4.05 6.77
CA ILE A 98 -2.84 -3.26 7.27
C ILE A 98 -3.22 -1.79 7.35
N ALA A 99 -3.75 -1.24 6.25
CA ALA A 99 -4.20 0.15 6.17
C ALA A 99 -5.66 0.31 6.65
N TRP A 100 -6.08 -0.42 7.67
CA TRP A 100 -7.50 -0.54 8.06
C TRP A 100 -8.18 0.81 8.32
N SER A 101 -7.47 1.78 8.90
CA SER A 101 -8.02 3.10 9.20
C SER A 101 -8.34 3.90 7.94
N LEU A 102 -7.48 3.78 6.91
CA LEU A 102 -7.73 4.34 5.58
C LEU A 102 -8.97 3.68 4.97
N TYR A 103 -9.00 2.34 4.91
CA TYR A 103 -10.11 1.65 4.27
C TYR A 103 -11.43 1.83 5.02
N TYR A 104 -11.41 1.94 6.34
CA TYR A 104 -12.62 2.21 7.13
C TYR A 104 -13.21 3.58 6.80
N ASN A 105 -12.36 4.61 6.67
CA ASN A 105 -12.76 5.99 6.37
C ASN A 105 -12.59 6.36 4.88
N LEU A 106 -12.54 5.37 3.99
CA LEU A 106 -12.04 5.59 2.62
C LEU A 106 -12.79 6.69 1.88
N ARG A 107 -14.12 6.69 1.94
CA ARG A 107 -14.94 7.72 1.30
C ARG A 107 -14.55 9.11 1.77
N THR A 108 -14.59 9.36 3.08
CA THR A 108 -14.27 10.66 3.70
C THR A 108 -12.83 11.11 3.47
N ILE A 109 -11.87 10.18 3.51
CA ILE A 109 -10.46 10.53 3.24
C ILE A 109 -10.28 10.86 1.77
N SER A 110 -10.82 10.01 0.87
CA SER A 110 -10.64 10.16 -0.57
C SER A 110 -11.24 11.46 -1.12
N GLU A 111 -12.36 11.93 -0.55
CA GLU A 111 -13.02 13.18 -0.91
C GLU A 111 -12.10 14.41 -0.82
N ARG A 112 -11.05 14.33 0.01
CA ARG A 112 -10.05 15.40 0.16
C ARG A 112 -9.08 15.47 -1.02
N PHE A 113 -8.95 14.40 -1.80
CA PHE A 113 -7.96 14.26 -2.85
C PHE A 113 -8.59 14.35 -4.24
N ARG A 114 -7.85 14.94 -5.19
CA ARG A 114 -8.27 14.99 -6.60
C ARG A 114 -8.14 13.63 -7.29
N HIS A 115 -7.11 12.86 -6.94
CA HIS A 115 -6.81 11.56 -7.53
C HIS A 115 -6.57 10.49 -6.45
N VAL A 116 -7.09 9.29 -6.70
CA VAL A 116 -6.86 8.12 -5.84
C VAL A 116 -6.35 6.95 -6.68
N PHE A 117 -5.25 6.35 -6.26
CA PHE A 117 -4.68 5.13 -6.85
C PHE A 117 -4.83 3.99 -5.85
N MET A 118 -5.76 3.07 -6.10
CA MET A 118 -6.04 1.93 -5.24
C MET A 118 -6.42 0.70 -6.04
N PHE A 119 -6.35 -0.48 -5.41
CA PHE A 119 -6.84 -1.71 -6.03
C PHE A 119 -8.33 -1.59 -6.40
N ASP A 120 -8.70 -2.20 -7.53
CA ASP A 120 -10.02 -2.02 -8.14
C ASP A 120 -11.20 -2.36 -7.20
N GLY A 121 -11.01 -3.30 -6.28
CA GLY A 121 -12.01 -3.64 -5.25
C GLY A 121 -12.34 -2.50 -4.26
N ALA A 122 -11.64 -1.36 -4.32
CA ALA A 122 -11.94 -0.16 -3.53
C ALA A 122 -12.79 0.88 -4.28
N ARG A 123 -13.00 0.72 -5.60
CA ARG A 123 -13.61 1.71 -6.50
C ARG A 123 -14.92 2.30 -5.98
N GLU A 124 -15.88 1.44 -5.63
CA GLU A 124 -17.22 1.85 -5.17
C GLU A 124 -17.23 2.57 -3.82
N ARG A 125 -16.11 2.53 -3.08
CA ARG A 125 -15.96 3.12 -1.75
C ARG A 125 -15.21 4.45 -1.78
N VAL A 126 -14.62 4.81 -2.91
CA VAL A 126 -14.00 6.11 -3.13
C VAL A 126 -15.09 7.15 -3.36
N ALA A 127 -14.86 8.38 -2.90
CA ALA A 127 -15.79 9.48 -3.07
C ALA A 127 -16.05 9.75 -4.56
N PRO A 128 -17.31 10.00 -4.95
CA PRO A 128 -17.66 10.26 -6.36
C PRO A 128 -17.03 11.54 -6.91
N THR A 129 -16.62 12.46 -6.04
CA THR A 129 -15.91 13.70 -6.36
C THR A 129 -14.44 13.48 -6.72
N THR A 130 -13.91 12.28 -6.51
CA THR A 130 -12.50 11.96 -6.68
C THR A 130 -12.27 11.06 -7.90
N ARG A 131 -11.26 11.37 -8.70
CA ARG A 131 -10.91 10.53 -9.85
C ARG A 131 -10.19 9.27 -9.39
N PHE A 132 -10.83 8.12 -9.58
CA PHE A 132 -10.26 6.81 -9.30
C PHE A 132 -9.34 6.32 -10.43
N HIS A 133 -8.18 5.81 -10.06
CA HIS A 133 -7.23 5.13 -10.94
C HIS A 133 -6.94 3.73 -10.39
N PRO A 134 -7.13 2.66 -11.18
CA PRO A 134 -6.80 1.32 -10.73
C PRO A 134 -5.30 1.19 -10.51
N LEU A 135 -4.93 0.70 -9.34
CA LEU A 135 -3.54 0.40 -8.98
C LEU A 135 -3.22 -1.06 -9.27
N PHE A 136 -2.09 -1.27 -9.94
CA PHE A 136 -1.49 -2.58 -10.13
C PHE A 136 -0.20 -2.63 -9.32
N PHE A 137 -0.04 -3.67 -8.50
CA PHE A 137 1.15 -3.79 -7.66
C PHE A 137 2.36 -4.06 -8.56
N PRO A 138 3.43 -3.25 -8.49
CA PRO A 138 4.65 -3.53 -9.24
C PRO A 138 5.29 -4.78 -8.64
N GLN A 139 5.17 -5.89 -9.36
CA GLN A 139 5.91 -7.11 -9.05
C GLN A 139 7.05 -7.20 -10.06
N PRO A 140 8.30 -7.45 -9.62
CA PRO A 140 9.28 -7.98 -10.55
C PRO A 140 8.67 -9.24 -11.17
N CYS A 141 8.77 -9.37 -12.50
CA CYS A 141 8.36 -10.58 -13.21
C CYS A 141 9.63 -11.43 -13.39
N PRO A 142 10.06 -12.21 -12.38
CA PRO A 142 11.15 -13.14 -12.59
C PRO A 142 10.76 -14.10 -13.72
N PRO A 143 11.71 -14.57 -14.53
CA PRO A 143 11.43 -15.61 -15.50
C PRO A 143 10.74 -16.78 -14.78
N PRO A 144 9.64 -17.30 -15.34
CA PRO A 144 8.89 -18.37 -14.69
C PRO A 144 9.81 -19.56 -14.45
N ARG A 145 9.78 -20.14 -13.24
CA ARG A 145 10.46 -21.40 -13.02
C ARG A 145 9.79 -22.47 -13.89
N PRO A 146 10.53 -23.18 -14.75
CA PRO A 146 9.97 -24.26 -15.53
C PRO A 146 9.37 -25.29 -14.59
N THR A 147 8.16 -25.74 -14.88
CA THR A 147 7.67 -26.97 -14.26
C THR A 147 7.97 -28.14 -15.14
N GLY A 148 8.17 -29.30 -14.50
CA GLY A 148 8.24 -30.56 -15.22
C GLY A 148 6.96 -30.89 -16.03
N ARG A 149 5.85 -30.16 -15.83
CA ARG A 149 4.60 -30.33 -16.58
C ARG A 149 4.37 -29.22 -17.63
N PRO A 150 4.04 -29.59 -18.89
CA PRO A 150 3.60 -28.64 -19.91
C PRO A 150 2.32 -27.89 -19.50
N TRP A 151 2.22 -26.62 -19.88
CA TRP A 151 1.03 -25.78 -19.61
C TRP A 151 -0.28 -26.44 -20.07
N THR A 152 -0.26 -27.11 -21.23
CA THR A 152 -1.40 -27.81 -21.83
C THR A 152 -1.95 -28.95 -20.98
N ARG A 153 -1.18 -29.47 -20.01
CA ARG A 153 -1.63 -30.53 -19.09
C ARG A 153 -2.19 -29.98 -17.77
N ARG A 154 -2.14 -28.67 -17.54
CA ARG A 154 -2.64 -28.05 -16.31
C ARG A 154 -4.14 -27.80 -16.46
N ARG A 155 -4.93 -28.32 -15.51
CA ARG A 155 -6.41 -28.19 -15.52
C ARG A 155 -6.90 -26.94 -14.80
N PHE A 156 -6.14 -26.47 -13.80
CA PHE A 156 -6.52 -25.36 -12.94
C PHE A 156 -5.30 -24.47 -12.67
N MET A 157 -5.56 -23.17 -12.49
CA MET A 157 -4.59 -22.22 -11.97
C MET A 157 -5.21 -21.51 -10.77
N ALA A 158 -4.59 -21.67 -9.60
CA ALA A 158 -4.97 -20.95 -8.39
C ALA A 158 -3.87 -19.95 -8.03
N MET A 159 -4.18 -18.66 -8.12
CA MET A 159 -3.30 -17.62 -7.61
C MET A 159 -3.64 -17.32 -6.16
N VAL A 160 -2.68 -17.52 -5.25
CA VAL A 160 -2.85 -17.14 -3.85
C VAL A 160 -1.97 -15.93 -3.52
N ASN A 161 -2.53 -14.75 -3.71
CA ASN A 161 -1.86 -13.48 -3.42
C ASN A 161 -2.23 -12.99 -2.01
N SER A 162 -1.40 -13.33 -1.01
CA SER A 162 -1.20 -12.63 0.28
C SER A 162 -0.74 -13.63 1.36
N ASN A 163 0.25 -13.24 2.17
CA ASN A 163 0.72 -13.97 3.35
C ASN A 163 0.39 -13.25 4.66
N LYS A 164 -0.48 -12.23 4.63
CA LYS A 164 -0.76 -11.41 5.82
C LYS A 164 -1.73 -12.15 6.74
N ALA A 165 -1.17 -12.80 7.76
CA ALA A 165 -1.92 -13.40 8.85
C ALA A 165 -2.36 -12.33 9.84
N LEU A 166 -3.55 -12.52 10.41
CA LEU A 166 -4.01 -11.71 11.53
C LEU A 166 -3.60 -12.36 12.84
N PRO A 167 -2.86 -11.66 13.72
CA PRO A 167 -2.74 -12.10 15.09
C PRO A 167 -4.12 -12.12 15.73
N ARG A 168 -4.38 -13.14 16.56
CA ARG A 168 -5.58 -13.15 17.39
C ARG A 168 -5.48 -12.01 18.40
N SER A 169 -6.61 -11.44 18.78
CA SER A 169 -6.66 -10.40 19.83
C SER A 169 -6.17 -10.90 21.19
N THR A 170 -6.14 -12.21 21.39
CA THR A 170 -5.64 -12.90 22.58
C THR A 170 -4.12 -13.08 22.58
N ASP A 171 -3.42 -12.73 21.50
CA ASP A 171 -1.96 -12.82 21.41
C ASP A 171 -1.33 -11.54 21.99
N LEU A 172 -1.09 -11.54 23.31
CA LEU A 172 -0.60 -10.38 24.06
C LEU A 172 0.79 -9.92 23.61
N ALA A 173 1.67 -10.84 23.21
CA ALA A 173 2.99 -10.47 22.70
C ALA A 173 2.87 -9.63 21.42
N ARG A 174 1.97 -10.02 20.52
CA ARG A 174 1.71 -9.29 19.26
C ARG A 174 1.03 -7.94 19.46
N TRP A 175 0.33 -7.72 20.57
CA TRP A 175 -0.18 -6.39 20.91
C TRP A 175 0.95 -5.39 21.13
N PHE A 176 2.06 -5.80 21.74
CA PHE A 176 3.22 -4.93 21.96
C PHE A 176 4.04 -4.74 20.69
N ASP A 177 4.27 -5.81 19.92
CA ASP A 177 5.08 -5.73 18.70
C ASP A 177 4.34 -5.09 17.52
N ARG A 178 3.03 -5.33 17.42
CA ARG A 178 2.19 -4.93 16.28
C ARG A 178 0.82 -4.40 16.72
N PRO A 179 0.77 -3.38 17.58
CA PRO A 179 -0.49 -2.86 18.16
C PRO A 179 -1.51 -2.43 17.09
N ARG A 180 -1.04 -2.01 15.92
CA ARG A 180 -1.91 -1.60 14.80
C ARG A 180 -2.67 -2.77 14.17
N GLU A 181 -2.03 -3.94 14.11
CA GLU A 181 -2.60 -5.19 13.62
C GLU A 181 -3.41 -5.91 14.71
N VAL A 182 -3.43 -5.41 15.93
CA VAL A 182 -4.17 -5.99 17.05
C VAL A 182 -4.73 -4.86 17.90
N SER A 183 -5.81 -4.22 17.43
CA SER A 183 -6.49 -3.16 18.20
C SER A 183 -7.98 -3.42 18.30
N PHE A 184 -8.56 -3.06 19.45
CA PHE A 184 -10.01 -3.11 19.66
C PHE A 184 -10.77 -2.24 18.65
N LYS A 185 -10.23 -1.04 18.33
CA LYS A 185 -10.78 -0.15 17.28
C LYS A 185 -10.90 -0.86 15.94
N ARG A 186 -9.90 -1.67 15.55
CA ARG A 186 -9.95 -2.45 14.31
C ARG A 186 -11.03 -3.54 14.35
N GLN A 187 -11.18 -4.24 15.48
CA GLN A 187 -12.22 -5.27 15.62
C GLN A 187 -13.61 -4.66 15.46
N LEU A 188 -13.85 -3.51 16.08
CA LEU A 188 -15.09 -2.76 15.88
C LEU A 188 -15.25 -2.30 14.42
N ALA A 189 -14.20 -1.80 13.79
CA ALA A 189 -14.21 -1.41 12.38
C ALA A 189 -14.59 -2.57 11.46
N ALA A 190 -14.18 -3.80 11.80
CA ALA A 190 -14.49 -4.99 11.02
C ALA A 190 -15.98 -5.38 11.04
N LEU A 191 -16.74 -4.96 12.07
CA LEU A 191 -18.19 -5.15 12.08
C LEU A 191 -18.86 -4.36 10.95
N ARG A 192 -18.32 -3.18 10.61
CA ARG A 192 -18.82 -2.31 9.54
C ARG A 192 -18.18 -2.62 8.18
N TYR A 193 -16.91 -3.02 8.17
CA TYR A 193 -16.18 -3.36 6.95
C TYR A 193 -15.39 -4.66 7.14
N ARG A 194 -16.07 -5.79 6.90
CA ARG A 194 -15.55 -7.16 7.10
C ARG A 194 -14.17 -7.43 6.50
N PRO A 195 -13.79 -6.90 5.31
CA PRO A 195 -12.46 -7.13 4.75
C PRO A 195 -11.29 -6.72 5.65
N ILE A 196 -11.49 -5.82 6.63
CA ILE A 196 -10.47 -5.46 7.64
C ILE A 196 -10.06 -6.65 8.51
N ASN A 197 -10.94 -7.63 8.73
CA ASN A 197 -10.64 -8.81 9.56
C ASN A 197 -10.54 -10.11 8.74
N ARG A 198 -10.54 -10.00 7.41
CA ARG A 198 -10.45 -11.16 6.53
C ARG A 198 -8.98 -11.48 6.27
N GLU A 199 -8.40 -12.26 7.16
CA GLU A 199 -7.06 -12.81 6.96
C GLU A 199 -7.09 -13.85 5.84
N ARG A 200 -6.17 -13.71 4.88
CA ARG A 200 -6.11 -14.58 3.70
C ARG A 200 -5.08 -15.70 3.84
N TYR A 201 -4.31 -15.71 4.92
CA TYR A 201 -3.28 -16.72 5.16
C TYR A 201 -3.90 -18.09 5.47
N SER A 202 -4.89 -18.19 6.37
CA SER A 202 -5.56 -19.50 6.58
C SER A 202 -6.35 -19.94 5.35
N ALA A 203 -6.96 -19.00 4.61
CA ALA A 203 -7.62 -19.32 3.35
C ALA A 203 -6.62 -19.89 2.33
N ARG A 204 -5.40 -19.32 2.25
CA ARG A 204 -4.29 -19.85 1.47
C ARG A 204 -3.95 -21.28 1.86
N MET A 205 -3.74 -21.55 3.15
CA MET A 205 -3.37 -22.88 3.61
C MET A 205 -4.44 -23.92 3.29
N LYS A 206 -5.73 -23.56 3.44
CA LYS A 206 -6.85 -24.43 3.06
C LYS A 206 -6.88 -24.73 1.56
N VAL A 207 -6.62 -23.74 0.71
CA VAL A 207 -6.52 -23.93 -0.74
C VAL A 207 -5.35 -24.85 -1.07
N ILE A 208 -4.15 -24.58 -0.53
CA ILE A 208 -2.97 -25.42 -0.75
C ILE A 208 -3.27 -26.87 -0.33
N GLN A 209 -3.83 -27.08 0.85
CA GLN A 209 -4.16 -28.41 1.36
C GLN A 209 -5.23 -29.12 0.52
N ALA A 210 -6.24 -28.40 0.03
CA ALA A 210 -7.28 -28.97 -0.82
C ALA A 210 -6.73 -29.44 -2.18
N PHE A 211 -5.76 -28.72 -2.73
CA PHE A 211 -5.13 -29.08 -4.00
C PHE A 211 -3.93 -30.02 -3.85
N SER A 212 -3.28 -30.09 -2.67
CA SER A 212 -2.05 -30.88 -2.47
C SER A 212 -2.22 -32.39 -2.63
N VAL A 213 -3.45 -32.89 -2.56
CA VAL A 213 -3.75 -34.31 -2.79
C VAL A 213 -3.80 -34.69 -4.27
N ARG A 214 -3.76 -33.69 -5.16
CA ARG A 214 -3.79 -33.93 -6.60
C ARG A 214 -2.38 -34.21 -7.10
N ASP A 215 -2.27 -35.21 -7.95
CA ASP A 215 -1.04 -35.55 -8.66
C ASP A 215 -0.56 -34.40 -9.58
N ASP A 216 -1.47 -33.53 -10.01
CA ASP A 216 -1.22 -32.35 -10.85
C ASP A 216 -1.03 -31.02 -10.11
N PHE A 217 -0.76 -31.06 -8.80
CA PHE A 217 -0.49 -29.86 -8.01
C PHE A 217 0.96 -29.40 -8.07
N ASP A 218 1.18 -28.18 -8.58
CA ASP A 218 2.45 -27.45 -8.54
C ASP A 218 2.28 -26.17 -7.68
N LEU A 219 3.13 -25.98 -6.66
CA LEU A 219 3.16 -24.77 -5.82
C LEU A 219 4.37 -23.88 -6.17
N TYR A 220 4.11 -22.59 -6.38
CA TYR A 220 5.12 -21.56 -6.70
C TYR A 220 5.19 -20.47 -5.64
#